data_AF-A0A241WHQ7-F1
#
_entry.id   AF-A0A241WHQ7-F1
#
_cell.length_a   1.000
_cell.length_b   1.000
_cell.length_c   1.000
_cell.angle_alpha   90.00
_cell.angle_beta   90.00
_cell.angle_gamma   90.00
#
_symmetry.space_group_name_H-M   'P 1'
#
loop_
_entity.id
_entity.type
_entity.pdbx_description
1 polymer ?
#
loop_
_entity_poly.entity_id
_entity_poly.type
_entity_poly.pdbx_seq_one_letter_code
_entity_poly.pdbx_strand_id
1 'polypeptide(L)'
;MWKNIAKELATELKEVTERFVIALQQNDLEVCRSLSFQAQTKLTEMFRELRNSQDHNEIPNKLGKNSSLGYFQEADSNCDEFSIFKTQRSFFNRNEELTLRDCANAVFHCKQRDYYVDPDGTHWLMYITDRKQLVIIDIKKVCDVIIANI
;
A
#
# COMPACT_ATOMS: atom_id res chain seq x y z
N MET A 1 7.18 -2.22 -21.09
CA MET A 1 7.06 -0.74 -20.95
C MET A 1 6.40 -0.39 -19.62
N TRP A 2 5.31 -1.08 -19.24
CA TRP A 2 4.57 -0.87 -17.99
C TRP A 2 5.41 -1.01 -16.73
N LYS A 3 6.33 -1.98 -16.70
CA LYS A 3 7.20 -2.21 -15.54
C LYS A 3 8.08 -0.99 -15.18
N ASN A 4 8.58 -0.28 -16.19
CA ASN A 4 9.40 0.92 -15.99
C ASN A 4 8.53 2.08 -15.45
N ILE A 5 7.32 2.23 -15.96
CA ILE A 5 6.36 3.24 -15.47
C ILE A 5 5.98 2.96 -14.01
N ALA A 6 5.73 1.69 -13.66
CA ALA A 6 5.46 1.30 -12.27
C ALA A 6 6.63 1.66 -11.34
N LYS A 7 7.87 1.49 -11.80
CA LYS A 7 9.09 1.85 -11.07
C LYS A 7 9.25 3.36 -10.87
N GLU A 8 8.99 4.14 -11.92
CA GLU A 8 9.01 5.61 -11.86
C GLU A 8 7.95 6.11 -10.87
N LEU A 9 6.72 5.63 -10.98
CA LEU A 9 5.62 5.97 -10.06
C LEU A 9 5.92 5.57 -8.61
N ALA A 10 6.58 4.43 -8.39
CA ALA A 10 7.01 4.01 -7.05
C ALA A 10 8.03 4.97 -6.43
N THR A 11 8.95 5.47 -7.24
CA THR A 11 9.97 6.46 -6.83
C THR A 11 9.30 7.78 -6.46
N GLU A 12 8.44 8.29 -7.34
CA GLU A 12 7.69 9.53 -7.10
C GLU A 12 6.74 9.42 -5.90
N LEU A 13 6.07 8.28 -5.72
CA LEU A 13 5.21 8.04 -4.57
C LEU A 13 5.99 8.12 -3.26
N LYS A 14 7.21 7.56 -3.23
CA LYS A 14 8.08 7.60 -2.05
C LYS A 14 8.43 9.05 -1.68
N GLU A 15 8.82 9.87 -2.66
CA GLU A 15 9.09 11.30 -2.46
C GLU A 15 7.85 12.06 -1.95
N VAL A 16 6.67 11.78 -2.51
CA VAL A 16 5.40 12.40 -2.06
C VAL A 16 5.10 12.01 -0.61
N THR A 17 5.31 10.75 -0.23
CA THR A 17 5.09 10.31 1.15
C THR A 17 6.06 10.96 2.13
N GLU A 18 7.32 11.13 1.78
CA GLU A 18 8.32 11.82 2.63
C GLU A 18 7.94 13.29 2.82
N ARG A 19 7.52 13.97 1.75
CA ARG A 19 7.02 15.36 1.83
C ARG A 19 5.76 15.47 2.68
N PHE A 20 4.89 14.46 2.67
CA PHE A 20 3.68 14.45 3.49
C PHE A 20 4.03 14.41 4.98
N VAL A 21 5.02 13.61 5.40
CA VAL A 21 5.49 13.58 6.79
C VAL A 21 5.98 14.95 7.24
N ILE A 22 6.78 15.62 6.39
CA ILE A 22 7.31 16.95 6.70
C ILE A 22 6.16 17.96 6.87
N ALA A 23 5.18 17.95 5.95
CA ALA A 23 4.02 18.82 6.05
C ALA A 23 3.18 18.54 7.31
N LEU A 24 3.03 17.27 7.69
CA LEU A 24 2.32 16.87 8.90
C LEU A 24 3.03 17.38 10.16
N GLN A 25 4.36 17.27 10.21
CA GLN A 25 5.18 17.79 11.32
C GLN A 25 5.09 19.32 11.45
N GLN A 26 4.92 20.02 10.32
CA GLN A 26 4.74 21.47 10.26
C GLN A 26 3.30 21.91 10.50
N ASN A 27 2.37 20.96 10.68
CA ASN A 27 0.93 21.20 10.81
C ASN A 27 0.33 21.95 9.59
N ASP A 28 0.92 21.77 8.41
CA ASP A 28 0.44 22.35 7.16
C ASP A 28 -0.64 21.45 6.52
N LEU A 29 -1.88 21.66 6.96
CA LEU A 29 -3.02 20.83 6.56
C LEU A 29 -3.38 20.97 5.08
N GLU A 30 -3.10 22.11 4.46
CA GLU A 30 -3.40 22.32 3.03
C GLU A 30 -2.44 21.50 2.16
N VAL A 31 -1.15 21.58 2.46
CA VAL A 31 -0.12 20.76 1.78
C VAL A 31 -0.35 19.27 2.05
N CYS A 32 -0.72 18.89 3.28
CA CYS A 32 -1.06 17.50 3.59
C CYS A 32 -2.21 16.97 2.70
N ARG A 33 -3.29 17.73 2.52
CA ARG A 33 -4.42 17.33 1.67
C ARG A 33 -3.99 17.17 0.21
N SER A 34 -3.21 18.12 -0.31
CA SER A 34 -2.69 18.07 -1.68
C SER A 34 -1.79 16.86 -1.91
N LEU A 35 -0.83 16.62 -1.01
CA LEU A 35 0.09 15.49 -1.10
C LEU A 35 -0.62 14.15 -0.93
N SER A 36 -1.65 14.06 -0.07
CA SER A 36 -2.46 12.85 0.09
C SER A 36 -3.20 12.49 -1.21
N PHE A 37 -3.80 13.48 -1.89
CA PHE A 37 -4.44 13.26 -3.18
C PHE A 37 -3.44 12.80 -4.26
N GLN A 38 -2.26 13.42 -4.31
CA GLN A 38 -1.19 13.02 -5.22
C GLN A 38 -0.71 11.59 -4.94
N ALA A 39 -0.49 11.23 -3.67
CA ALA A 39 -0.08 9.90 -3.27
C ALA A 39 -1.12 8.84 -3.68
N GLN A 40 -2.40 9.11 -3.46
CA GLN A 40 -3.47 8.19 -3.83
C GLN A 40 -3.53 7.96 -5.35
N THR A 41 -3.35 9.03 -6.14
CA THR A 41 -3.34 8.96 -7.61
C THR A 41 -2.17 8.10 -8.08
N LYS A 42 -0.95 8.43 -7.63
CA LYS A 42 0.28 7.69 -8.00
C LYS A 42 0.24 6.23 -7.59
N LEU A 43 -0.25 5.93 -6.39
CA LEU A 43 -0.41 4.56 -5.92
C LEU A 43 -1.37 3.76 -6.83
N THR A 44 -2.51 4.36 -7.19
CA THR A 44 -3.51 3.71 -8.04
C THR A 44 -2.94 3.43 -9.44
N GLU A 45 -2.24 4.40 -10.02
CA GLU A 45 -1.56 4.25 -11.31
C GLU A 45 -0.42 3.22 -11.24
N MET A 46 0.39 3.26 -10.19
CA MET A 46 1.49 2.32 -9.96
C MET A 46 0.98 0.88 -9.94
N PHE A 47 -0.08 0.61 -9.18
CA PHE A 47 -0.67 -0.73 -9.12
C PHE A 47 -1.37 -1.13 -10.42
N ARG A 48 -1.92 -0.19 -11.19
CA ARG A 48 -2.46 -0.46 -12.53
C ARG A 48 -1.35 -0.95 -13.46
N GLU A 49 -0.24 -0.24 -13.51
CA GLU A 49 0.88 -0.60 -14.38
C GLU A 49 1.59 -1.88 -13.92
N LEU A 50 1.68 -2.11 -12.61
CA LEU A 50 2.17 -3.36 -12.05
C LEU A 50 1.31 -4.55 -12.51
N ARG A 51 -0.02 -4.43 -12.43
CA ARG A 51 -0.95 -5.47 -12.88
C ARG A 51 -0.83 -5.70 -14.39
N ASN A 52 -0.76 -4.64 -15.19
CA ASN A 52 -0.53 -4.75 -16.64
C ASN A 52 0.77 -5.51 -16.94
N SER A 53 1.85 -5.17 -16.24
CA SER A 53 3.14 -5.83 -16.38
C SER A 53 3.08 -7.33 -16.02
N GLN A 54 2.37 -7.68 -14.95
CA GLN A 54 2.14 -9.07 -14.53
C GLN A 54 1.31 -9.87 -15.53
N ASP A 55 0.20 -9.29 -16.02
CA ASP A 55 -0.69 -9.98 -16.96
C ASP A 55 -0.03 -10.19 -18.35
N HIS A 56 0.98 -9.36 -18.69
CA HIS A 56 1.82 -9.54 -19.88
C HIS A 56 3.11 -10.36 -19.62
N ASN A 57 3.25 -10.94 -18.43
CA ASN A 57 4.42 -11.74 -18.01
C ASN A 57 5.77 -10.98 -18.06
N GLU A 58 5.77 -9.64 -18.00
CA GLU A 58 7.00 -8.85 -17.87
C GLU A 58 7.64 -9.02 -16.48
N ILE A 59 6.83 -9.30 -15.46
CA ILE A 59 7.25 -9.56 -14.07
C ILE A 59 6.42 -10.71 -13.46
N PRO A 60 6.96 -11.46 -12.47
CA PRO A 60 6.24 -12.58 -11.86
C PRO A 60 5.04 -12.16 -10.99
N ASN A 61 3.98 -12.95 -11.00
CA ASN A 61 2.81 -12.78 -10.11
C ASN A 61 3.16 -12.90 -8.62
N LYS A 62 4.19 -13.68 -8.29
CA LYS A 62 4.63 -13.93 -6.91
C LYS A 62 5.60 -12.86 -6.38
N LEU A 63 5.82 -11.78 -7.12
CA LEU A 63 6.77 -10.73 -6.70
C LEU A 63 6.34 -10.12 -5.35
N GLY A 64 7.30 -9.96 -4.44
CA GLY A 64 7.10 -9.40 -3.10
C GLY A 64 6.68 -10.40 -2.01
N LYS A 65 6.42 -11.67 -2.35
CA LYS A 65 5.96 -12.72 -1.43
C LYS A 65 6.81 -12.85 -0.15
N ASN A 66 8.13 -12.72 -0.25
CA ASN A 66 9.06 -12.84 0.89
C ASN A 66 9.52 -11.49 1.46
N SER A 67 8.92 -10.38 1.02
CA SER A 67 9.46 -9.03 1.25
C SER A 67 8.76 -8.28 2.38
N SER A 68 7.92 -8.95 3.18
CA SER A 68 7.30 -8.32 4.35
C SER A 68 6.50 -7.06 4.00
N LEU A 69 5.75 -7.08 2.90
CA LEU A 69 5.03 -5.92 2.37
C LEU A 69 3.97 -5.35 3.31
N GLY A 70 3.51 -6.15 4.28
CA GLY A 70 2.46 -5.78 5.21
C GLY A 70 1.76 -7.01 5.79
N TYR A 71 0.44 -6.92 5.92
CA TYR A 71 -0.42 -7.95 6.50
C TYR A 71 -1.54 -8.34 5.54
N PHE A 72 -1.85 -9.62 5.53
CA PHE A 72 -2.93 -10.21 4.74
C PHE A 72 -3.64 -11.27 5.58
N GLN A 73 -4.95 -11.12 5.74
CA GLN A 73 -5.82 -12.08 6.43
C GLN A 73 -7.26 -11.93 5.96
N GLU A 74 -8.12 -12.87 6.32
CA GLU A 74 -9.58 -12.69 6.22
C GLU A 74 -10.05 -11.65 7.24
N ALA A 75 -10.93 -10.74 6.84
CA ALA A 75 -11.48 -9.70 7.71
C ALA A 75 -12.61 -10.27 8.57
N ASP A 76 -12.54 -10.08 9.89
CA ASP A 76 -13.64 -10.44 10.78
C ASP A 76 -14.79 -9.43 10.64
N SER A 77 -16.00 -9.94 10.35
CA SER A 77 -17.19 -9.10 10.17
C SER A 77 -17.69 -8.47 11.48
N ASN A 78 -17.19 -8.92 12.64
CA ASN A 78 -17.59 -8.43 13.96
C ASN A 78 -16.53 -7.50 14.59
N CYS A 79 -15.45 -7.20 13.88
CA CYS A 79 -14.31 -6.47 14.42
C CYS A 79 -13.99 -5.22 13.58
N ASP A 80 -13.62 -4.13 14.26
CA ASP A 80 -13.03 -2.97 13.59
C ASP A 80 -11.52 -3.18 13.42
N GLU A 81 -11.17 -3.92 12.37
CA GLU A 81 -9.79 -4.30 12.03
C GLU A 81 -8.87 -3.07 11.89
N PHE A 82 -9.37 -1.95 11.38
CA PHE A 82 -8.55 -0.74 11.22
C PHE A 82 -8.21 -0.12 12.57
N SER A 83 -9.19 -0.04 13.49
CA SER A 83 -8.95 0.44 14.85
C SER A 83 -8.03 -0.49 15.64
N ILE A 84 -8.17 -1.81 15.47
CA ILE A 84 -7.28 -2.79 16.09
C ILE A 84 -5.87 -2.64 15.54
N PHE A 85 -5.68 -2.45 14.24
CA PHE A 85 -4.36 -2.22 13.67
C PHE A 85 -3.70 -0.96 14.24
N LYS A 86 -4.46 0.13 14.38
CA LYS A 86 -3.95 1.39 14.93
C LYS A 86 -3.56 1.32 16.41
N THR A 87 -4.17 0.41 17.18
CA THR A 87 -4.01 0.35 18.65
C THR A 87 -3.22 -0.86 19.14
N GLN A 88 -3.28 -1.99 18.42
CA GLN A 88 -2.76 -3.29 18.84
C GLN A 88 -2.20 -4.09 17.64
N ARG A 89 -1.20 -3.53 16.95
CA ARG A 89 -0.56 -4.19 15.78
C ARG A 89 -0.10 -5.62 16.01
N SER A 90 0.33 -5.94 17.23
CA SER A 90 0.78 -7.28 17.60
C SER A 90 -0.32 -8.35 17.47
N PHE A 91 -1.58 -7.94 17.35
CA PHE A 91 -2.70 -8.84 17.10
C PHE A 91 -2.67 -9.41 15.67
N PHE A 92 -2.02 -8.72 14.73
CA PHE A 92 -1.90 -9.17 13.35
C PHE A 92 -0.68 -10.09 13.20
N ASN A 93 -0.93 -11.40 13.27
CA ASN A 93 0.03 -12.38 12.76
C ASN A 93 -0.04 -12.43 11.23
N ARG A 94 1.12 -12.60 10.58
CA ARG A 94 1.16 -12.86 9.12
C ARG A 94 0.61 -14.27 8.88
N ASN A 95 -0.70 -14.37 8.71
CA ASN A 95 -1.34 -15.64 8.41
C ASN A 95 -1.00 -16.09 6.99
N GLU A 96 -0.80 -15.13 6.07
CA GLU A 96 -0.46 -15.40 4.67
C GLU A 96 0.53 -14.35 4.11
N GLU A 97 1.36 -14.78 3.16
CA GLU A 97 2.36 -13.93 2.52
C GLU A 97 1.70 -12.99 1.50
N LEU A 98 1.80 -11.68 1.75
CA LEU A 98 1.27 -10.65 0.87
C LEU A 98 2.15 -10.46 -0.37
N THR A 99 1.57 -10.54 -1.58
CA THR A 99 2.27 -10.23 -2.84
C THR A 99 1.90 -8.85 -3.38
N LEU A 100 2.69 -8.33 -4.32
CA LEU A 100 2.33 -7.08 -5.00
C LEU A 100 1.03 -7.21 -5.82
N ARG A 101 0.68 -8.42 -6.27
CA ARG A 101 -0.59 -8.68 -6.96
C ARG A 101 -1.77 -8.56 -5.99
N ASP A 102 -1.62 -9.02 -4.76
CA ASP A 102 -2.65 -8.89 -3.72
C ASP A 102 -2.84 -7.43 -3.33
N CYS A 103 -1.75 -6.67 -3.20
CA CYS A 103 -1.81 -5.22 -3.00
C CYS A 103 -2.59 -4.53 -4.13
N ALA A 104 -2.23 -4.82 -5.39
CA ALA A 104 -2.93 -4.24 -6.54
C ALA A 104 -4.42 -4.62 -6.55
N ASN A 105 -4.74 -5.89 -6.33
CA ASN A 105 -6.13 -6.36 -6.26
C ASN A 105 -6.91 -5.66 -5.14
N ALA A 106 -6.31 -5.46 -3.97
CA ALA A 106 -6.95 -4.77 -2.86
C ALA A 106 -7.32 -3.33 -3.22
N VAL A 107 -6.45 -2.61 -3.94
CA VAL A 107 -6.74 -1.25 -4.41
C VAL A 107 -7.93 -1.22 -5.37
N PHE A 108 -8.02 -2.17 -6.31
CA PHE A 108 -9.10 -2.20 -7.31
C PHE A 108 -10.42 -2.78 -6.80
N HIS A 109 -10.38 -3.65 -5.79
CA HIS A 109 -11.54 -4.37 -5.27
C HIS A 109 -11.86 -4.00 -3.81
N CYS A 110 -11.44 -2.81 -3.36
CA CYS A 110 -11.73 -2.35 -2.00
C CYS A 110 -13.21 -2.00 -1.82
N LYS A 111 -13.79 -2.47 -0.73
CA LYS A 111 -15.09 -2.04 -0.21
C LYS A 111 -14.91 -0.95 0.85
N GLN A 112 -13.88 -1.09 1.68
CA GLN A 112 -13.48 -0.09 2.65
C GLN A 112 -11.98 0.15 2.53
N ARG A 113 -11.56 1.37 2.82
CA ARG A 113 -10.16 1.76 2.84
C ARG A 113 -9.93 2.79 3.92
N ASP A 114 -8.72 2.80 4.45
CA ASP A 114 -8.27 3.81 5.39
C ASP A 114 -6.76 4.02 5.26
N TYR A 115 -6.31 5.19 5.68
CA TYR A 115 -4.91 5.59 5.66
C TYR A 115 -4.46 5.97 7.06
N TYR A 116 -3.30 5.48 7.46
CA TYR A 116 -2.75 5.69 8.79
C TYR A 116 -1.25 5.95 8.72
N VAL A 117 -0.83 7.04 9.37
CA VAL A 117 0.59 7.31 9.65
C VAL A 117 0.79 7.07 11.14
N ASP A 118 1.75 6.21 11.45
CA ASP A 118 2.06 5.88 12.83
C ASP A 118 3.09 6.83 13.44
N PRO A 119 3.36 6.72 14.75
CA PRO A 119 4.31 7.59 15.42
C PRO A 119 5.75 7.49 14.88
N ASP A 120 6.13 6.37 14.27
CA ASP A 120 7.42 6.18 13.60
C ASP A 120 7.46 6.76 12.17
N GLY A 121 6.34 7.28 11.66
CA GLY A 121 6.25 7.89 10.34
C GLY A 121 6.13 6.87 9.21
N THR A 122 5.82 5.61 9.51
CA THR A 122 5.47 4.60 8.53
C THR A 122 4.04 4.81 8.04
N HIS A 123 3.89 4.75 6.73
CA HIS A 123 2.63 5.00 6.03
C HIS A 123 1.94 3.69 5.72
N TRP A 124 0.72 3.54 6.23
CA TRP A 124 -0.10 2.35 6.08
C TRP A 124 -1.33 2.67 5.27
N LEU A 125 -1.60 1.83 4.27
CA LEU A 125 -2.89 1.80 3.61
C LEU A 125 -3.58 0.48 3.94
N MET A 126 -4.79 0.59 4.44
CA MET A 126 -5.59 -0.53 4.92
C MET A 126 -6.80 -0.67 4.03
N TYR A 127 -7.09 -1.89 3.61
CA TYR A 127 -8.20 -2.21 2.72
C TYR A 127 -8.97 -3.39 3.28
N ILE A 128 -10.30 -3.31 3.19
CA ILE A 128 -11.18 -4.47 3.27
C ILE A 128 -11.78 -4.66 1.89
N THR A 129 -11.48 -5.79 1.24
CA THR A 129 -11.97 -6.09 -0.11
C THR A 129 -13.42 -6.55 -0.12
N ASP A 130 -14.04 -6.55 -1.30
CA ASP A 130 -15.35 -7.16 -1.54
C ASP A 130 -15.42 -8.66 -1.17
N ARG A 131 -14.27 -9.35 -1.17
CA ARG A 131 -14.10 -10.75 -0.75
C ARG A 131 -13.80 -10.92 0.74
N LYS A 132 -14.03 -9.89 1.55
CA LYS A 132 -13.71 -9.87 2.99
C LYS A 132 -12.24 -10.16 3.29
N GLN A 133 -11.32 -9.66 2.47
CA GLN A 133 -9.89 -9.76 2.77
C GLN A 133 -9.41 -8.45 3.37
N LEU A 134 -8.71 -8.53 4.50
CA LEU A 134 -7.98 -7.42 5.09
C LEU A 134 -6.58 -7.38 4.49
N VAL A 135 -6.25 -6.27 3.86
CA VAL A 135 -4.94 -6.02 3.26
C VAL A 135 -4.38 -4.73 3.85
N ILE A 136 -3.28 -4.82 4.58
CA ILE A 136 -2.62 -3.67 5.18
C ILE A 136 -1.22 -3.57 4.58
N ILE A 137 -0.96 -2.51 3.83
CA ILE A 137 0.29 -2.33 3.09
C ILE A 137 1.16 -1.25 3.74
N ASP A 138 2.44 -1.54 3.87
CA ASP A 138 3.48 -0.53 4.14
C ASP A 138 3.89 0.08 2.78
N ILE A 139 3.53 1.34 2.56
CA ILE A 139 3.76 1.99 1.26
C ILE A 139 5.25 1.99 0.90
N LYS A 140 6.12 2.27 1.88
CA LYS A 140 7.56 2.38 1.65
C LYS A 140 8.14 1.03 1.23
N LYS A 141 7.77 -0.05 1.94
CA LYS A 141 8.23 -1.40 1.57
C LYS A 141 7.71 -1.83 0.19
N VAL A 142 6.46 -1.51 -0.15
CA VAL A 142 5.91 -1.78 -1.49
C VAL A 142 6.73 -1.06 -2.56
N CYS A 143 6.99 0.25 -2.38
CA CYS A 143 7.81 1.02 -3.31
C CYS A 143 9.22 0.45 -3.42
N ASP A 144 9.88 0.14 -2.30
CA ASP A 144 11.25 -0.37 -2.27
C ASP A 144 11.37 -1.71 -3.03
N VAL A 145 10.39 -2.60 -2.88
CA VAL A 145 10.37 -3.88 -3.61
C VAL A 145 10.18 -3.67 -5.09
N ILE A 146 9.28 -2.77 -5.50
CA ILE A 146 9.08 -2.42 -6.91
C ILE A 146 10.37 -1.85 -7.50
N ILE A 147 11.00 -0.88 -6.83
CA ILE A 147 12.21 -0.21 -7.32
C ILE A 147 13.39 -1.18 -7.44
N ALA A 148 13.54 -2.10 -6.50
CA ALA A 148 14.66 -3.04 -6.47
C ALA A 148 14.53 -4.20 -7.45
N ASN A 149 13.31 -4.62 -7.80
CA ASN A 149 13.08 -5.88 -8.53
C ASN A 149 12.46 -5.71 -9.93
N ILE A 150 12.09 -4.49 -10.30
CA ILE A 150 11.56 -4.15 -11.62
C ILE A 150 12.58 -3.31 -12.39
#